data_AF-A0A968VSF7-F1
#
_entry.id   AF-A0A968VSF7-F1
#
_cell.length_a   1.000
_cell.length_b   1.000
_cell.length_c   1.000
_cell.angle_alpha   90.00
_cell.angle_beta   90.00
_cell.angle_gamma   90.00
#
_symmetry.space_group_name_H-M   'P 1'
#
loop_
_entity.id
_entity.type
_entity.pdbx_description
1 polymer ?
#
loop_
_entity_poly.entity_id
_entity_poly.type
_entity_poly.pdbx_seq_one_letter_code
_entity_poly.pdbx_strand_id
1 'polypeptide(L)'
;MSMPIRSPGHWPSRATLPTATPTRSAPPSGGPGSGVMAIEVSGRDPMALQQAIDNSPRWKGRSVVASWYGSKPVNLDLGGHFHRGRVRLRSSQVGRVNPELGARWDIARRHDTIVALLQDLRLRELISHRFTLYNAAAAYQVVARGEALQAIFVYESTEPRA
;
A
#
# COMPACT_ATOMS: atom_id res chain seq x y z
N MET A 1 -7.86 38.46 -6.85
CA MET A 1 -8.54 37.89 -5.68
C MET A 1 -8.13 36.42 -5.59
N SER A 2 -7.13 36.11 -4.76
CA SER A 2 -6.47 34.80 -4.72
C SER A 2 -6.94 34.05 -3.47
N MET A 3 -7.54 32.88 -3.63
CA MET A 3 -7.94 32.04 -2.50
C MET A 3 -6.71 31.25 -2.00
N PRO A 4 -6.38 31.31 -0.70
CA PRO A 4 -5.28 30.51 -0.18
C PRO A 4 -5.67 29.03 -0.10
N ILE A 5 -4.76 28.18 -0.58
CA ILE A 5 -4.80 26.73 -0.37
C ILE A 5 -4.69 26.49 1.14
N ARG A 6 -5.72 25.89 1.74
CA ARG A 6 -5.72 25.50 3.16
C ARG A 6 -4.58 24.52 3.44
N SER A 7 -3.87 24.74 4.55
CA SER A 7 -2.85 23.86 5.10
C SER A 7 -3.35 22.40 5.19
N PRO A 8 -2.47 21.39 5.03
CA PRO A 8 -2.88 20.00 5.16
C PRO A 8 -3.46 19.76 6.56
N GLY A 9 -4.68 19.23 6.62
CA GLY A 9 -5.35 18.90 7.86
C GLY A 9 -4.47 18.03 8.77
N HIS A 10 -4.41 18.39 10.03
CA HIS A 10 -3.82 17.58 11.09
C HIS A 10 -4.66 16.29 11.20
N TRP A 11 -4.08 15.16 10.80
CA TRP A 11 -4.69 13.87 11.11
C TRP A 11 -4.56 13.63 12.62
N PRO A 12 -5.62 13.23 13.33
CA PRO A 12 -5.51 12.96 14.76
C PRO A 12 -4.50 11.83 15.02
N SER A 13 -3.61 12.02 15.98
CA SER A 13 -2.75 10.95 16.49
C SER A 13 -3.62 9.96 17.27
N ARG A 14 -3.88 8.76 16.72
CA ARG A 14 -4.36 7.63 17.55
C ARG A 14 -4.31 6.24 16.89
N ALA A 15 -4.39 5.27 17.80
CA ALA A 15 -4.42 3.80 17.72
C ALA A 15 -3.14 3.10 17.28
N THR A 16 -2.57 2.35 18.24
CA THR A 16 -1.53 1.34 18.02
C THR A 16 -2.12 0.26 17.12
N LEU A 17 -1.65 0.19 15.88
CA LEU A 17 -2.00 -0.93 15.01
C LEU A 17 -1.41 -2.21 15.63
N PRO A 18 -2.11 -3.36 15.54
CA PRO A 18 -1.48 -4.63 15.86
C PRO A 18 -0.21 -4.75 15.03
N THR A 19 0.89 -5.13 15.69
CA THR A 19 2.18 -5.37 15.04
C THR A 19 1.97 -6.43 13.97
N ALA A 20 1.91 -6.01 12.71
CA ALA A 20 1.81 -6.95 11.60
C ALA A 20 3.07 -7.81 11.63
N THR A 21 2.91 -9.09 11.94
CA THR A 21 4.00 -10.05 11.80
C THR A 21 4.40 -10.06 10.33
N PRO A 22 5.66 -9.80 9.97
CA PRO A 22 6.09 -9.80 8.59
C PRO A 22 5.80 -11.18 7.98
N THR A 23 4.78 -11.26 7.15
CA THR A 23 4.42 -12.48 6.45
C THR A 23 5.40 -12.63 5.30
N ARG A 24 6.33 -13.59 5.45
CA ARG A 24 7.26 -13.97 4.39
C ARG A 24 6.46 -14.62 3.26
N SER A 25 6.07 -13.84 2.27
CA SER A 25 5.62 -14.36 0.99
C SER A 25 6.87 -14.74 0.19
N ALA A 26 7.07 -16.03 -0.04
CA ALA A 26 8.10 -16.50 -0.96
C ALA A 26 7.69 -16.05 -2.39
N PRO A 27 8.57 -15.39 -3.15
CA PRO A 27 8.24 -15.03 -4.52
C PRO A 27 8.06 -16.31 -5.37
N PRO A 28 7.12 -16.32 -6.33
CA PRO A 28 7.01 -17.43 -7.27
C PRO A 28 8.36 -17.60 -8.00
N SER A 29 8.80 -18.85 -8.12
CA SER A 29 10.09 -19.23 -8.71
C SER A 29 10.12 -18.92 -10.21
N GLY A 30 10.60 -17.73 -10.57
CA GLY A 30 10.79 -17.31 -11.96
C GLY A 30 12.13 -16.60 -12.16
N GLY A 31 13.13 -17.32 -12.70
CA GLY A 31 14.33 -16.79 -13.38
C GLY A 31 15.30 -15.89 -12.59
N PRO A 32 16.56 -15.74 -13.05
CA PRO A 32 17.59 -15.06 -12.25
C PRO A 32 17.43 -13.53 -12.23
N GLY A 33 16.81 -13.02 -11.17
CA GLY A 33 17.40 -11.96 -10.35
C GLY A 33 17.07 -10.50 -10.66
N SER A 34 15.80 -10.08 -10.56
CA SER A 34 15.47 -8.65 -10.29
C SER A 34 14.04 -8.41 -9.76
N GLY A 35 13.38 -9.43 -9.20
CA GLY A 35 12.02 -9.29 -8.66
C GLY A 35 11.94 -8.34 -7.47
N VAL A 36 10.74 -7.86 -7.16
CA VAL A 36 10.44 -7.17 -5.91
C VAL A 36 10.44 -8.18 -4.78
N MET A 37 11.29 -7.98 -3.77
CA MET A 37 11.47 -8.92 -2.65
C MET A 37 10.66 -8.52 -1.42
N ALA A 38 10.40 -7.22 -1.27
CA ALA A 38 9.56 -6.69 -0.22
C ALA A 38 8.74 -5.51 -0.75
N ILE A 39 7.49 -5.40 -0.30
CA ILE A 39 6.62 -4.26 -0.54
C ILE A 39 6.24 -3.69 0.82
N GLU A 40 6.68 -2.47 1.08
CA GLU A 40 6.36 -1.72 2.29
C GLU A 40 5.10 -0.90 2.04
N VAL A 41 4.05 -1.18 2.83
CA VAL A 41 2.70 -0.59 2.72
C VAL A 41 2.20 0.02 4.03
N SER A 42 3.02 0.02 5.09
CA SER A 42 2.62 0.49 6.42
C SER A 42 2.61 2.02 6.53
N GLY A 43 3.58 2.70 5.89
CA GLY A 43 3.66 4.16 5.78
C GLY A 43 3.74 4.95 7.09
N ARG A 44 3.92 4.28 8.22
CA ARG A 44 3.94 4.93 9.55
C ARG A 44 5.15 4.57 10.36
N ASP A 45 5.61 3.33 10.27
CA ASP A 45 6.75 2.85 11.04
C ASP A 45 8.01 2.81 10.15
N PRO A 46 8.99 3.70 10.37
CA PRO A 46 10.30 3.62 9.73
C PRO A 46 10.98 2.26 9.88
N MET A 47 10.73 1.57 11.00
CA MET A 47 11.35 0.27 11.25
C MET A 47 10.86 -0.80 10.28
N ALA A 48 9.62 -0.70 9.78
CA ALA A 48 9.12 -1.61 8.76
C ALA A 48 9.94 -1.52 7.47
N LEU A 49 10.31 -0.30 7.06
CA LEU A 49 11.17 -0.11 5.89
C LEU A 49 12.61 -0.57 6.17
N GLN A 50 13.15 -0.27 7.34
CA GLN A 50 14.48 -0.75 7.73
C GLN A 50 14.54 -2.29 7.72
N GLN A 51 13.53 -2.97 8.26
CA GLN A 51 13.44 -4.43 8.22
C GLN A 51 13.37 -4.96 6.78
N ALA A 52 12.63 -4.30 5.88
CA ALA A 52 12.59 -4.70 4.47
C ALA A 52 13.97 -4.53 3.79
N ILE A 53 14.76 -3.53 4.21
CA ILE A 53 16.14 -3.34 3.74
C ILE A 53 17.03 -4.44 4.29
N ASP A 54 17.03 -4.68 5.60
CA ASP A 54 17.93 -5.61 6.27
C ASP A 54 17.70 -7.06 5.84
N ASN A 55 16.44 -7.43 5.56
CA ASN A 55 16.07 -8.77 5.09
C ASN A 55 16.17 -8.95 3.57
N SER A 56 16.56 -7.91 2.82
CA SER A 56 16.72 -8.01 1.37
C SER A 56 17.93 -8.89 1.00
N PRO A 57 17.79 -9.80 0.01
CA PRO A 57 18.93 -10.55 -0.50
C PRO A 57 20.03 -9.62 -1.02
N ARG A 58 21.29 -9.93 -0.72
CA ARG A 58 22.43 -9.17 -1.24
C ARG A 58 22.49 -9.25 -2.77
N TRP A 59 22.93 -8.16 -3.41
CA TRP A 59 23.10 -7.91 -4.85
C TRP A 59 21.82 -7.94 -5.71
N LYS A 60 20.74 -8.56 -5.22
CA LYS A 60 19.47 -8.73 -5.96
C LYS A 60 18.26 -8.10 -5.24
N GLY A 61 18.41 -7.69 -3.99
CA GLY A 61 17.36 -7.11 -3.16
C GLY A 61 16.73 -5.87 -3.79
N ARG A 62 15.40 -5.87 -3.85
CA ARG A 62 14.60 -4.70 -4.20
C ARG A 62 13.43 -4.60 -3.23
N SER A 63 13.41 -3.51 -2.47
CA SER A 63 12.28 -3.11 -1.64
C SER A 63 11.51 -1.99 -2.34
N VAL A 64 10.19 -2.15 -2.42
CA VAL A 64 9.29 -1.16 -3.00
C VAL A 64 8.53 -0.47 -1.87
N VAL A 65 8.58 0.85 -1.83
CA VAL A 65 7.76 1.67 -0.93
C VAL A 65 6.49 2.05 -1.68
N ALA A 66 5.37 1.43 -1.30
CA ALA A 66 4.05 1.69 -1.85
C ALA A 66 3.15 2.44 -0.85
N SER A 67 3.72 2.86 0.27
CA SER A 67 3.08 3.64 1.33
C SER A 67 3.40 5.14 1.23
N TRP A 68 2.86 5.92 2.16
CA TRP A 68 3.17 7.35 2.32
C TRP A 68 3.55 7.68 3.77
N TYR A 69 4.80 8.09 3.99
CA TYR A 69 5.38 8.46 5.29
C TYR A 69 5.01 9.87 5.80
N GLY A 70 4.10 10.57 5.11
CA GLY A 70 3.75 11.93 5.46
C GLY A 70 4.85 12.94 5.14
N SER A 71 4.90 14.02 5.91
CA SER A 71 5.92 15.08 5.82
C SER A 71 7.06 14.91 6.84
N LYS A 72 7.00 13.88 7.69
CA LYS A 72 8.01 13.67 8.74
C LYS A 72 9.26 12.99 8.14
N PRO A 73 10.47 13.41 8.52
CA PRO A 73 11.70 12.70 8.14
C PRO A 73 11.70 11.26 8.64
N VAL A 74 12.29 10.38 7.84
CA VAL A 74 12.49 8.96 8.16
C VAL A 74 14.00 8.71 8.23
N ASN A 75 14.47 8.18 9.35
CA ASN A 75 15.87 7.80 9.53
C ASN A 75 16.06 6.32 9.16
N LEU A 76 17.04 6.03 8.30
CA LEU A 76 17.39 4.69 7.85
C LEU A 76 18.90 4.46 8.00
N ASP A 77 19.29 3.25 8.39
CA ASP A 77 20.68 2.80 8.27
C ASP A 77 20.94 2.31 6.85
N LEU A 78 21.62 3.17 6.08
CA LEU A 78 22.03 2.87 4.72
C LEU A 78 23.52 2.49 4.61
N GLY A 79 24.29 2.61 5.70
CA GLY A 79 25.74 2.36 5.69
C GLY A 79 26.10 0.88 5.81
N GLY A 80 25.25 0.09 6.48
CA GLY A 80 25.46 -1.33 6.69
C GLY A 80 25.05 -2.21 5.50
N HIS A 81 23.99 -3.00 5.71
CA HIS A 81 23.56 -4.00 4.75
C HIS A 81 23.07 -3.40 3.43
N PHE A 82 22.40 -2.25 3.47
CA PHE A 82 21.96 -1.55 2.26
C PHE A 82 23.13 -1.31 1.29
N HIS A 83 24.20 -0.68 1.77
CA HIS A 83 25.38 -0.35 0.97
C HIS A 83 26.14 -1.61 0.52
N ARG A 84 26.55 -2.46 1.48
CA ARG A 84 27.38 -3.66 1.18
C ARG A 84 26.62 -4.73 0.41
N GLY A 85 25.30 -4.79 0.62
CA GLY A 85 24.38 -5.69 -0.05
C GLY A 85 23.85 -5.12 -1.37
N ARG A 86 24.21 -3.89 -1.76
CA ARG A 86 23.70 -3.24 -2.99
C ARG A 86 22.17 -3.34 -3.12
N VAL A 87 21.47 -3.16 -2.00
CA VAL A 87 20.01 -3.23 -1.94
C VAL A 87 19.43 -2.04 -2.71
N ARG A 88 18.34 -2.26 -3.44
CA ARG A 88 17.64 -1.20 -4.19
C ARG A 88 16.37 -0.82 -3.46
N LEU A 89 16.17 0.49 -3.31
CA LEU A 89 14.91 1.06 -2.86
C LEU A 89 14.19 1.73 -4.05
N ARG A 90 12.90 1.45 -4.23
CA ARG A 90 12.08 2.02 -5.30
C ARG A 90 10.76 2.55 -4.74
N SER A 91 10.36 3.73 -5.15
CA SER A 91 9.00 4.23 -4.87
C SER A 91 7.99 3.60 -5.82
N SER A 92 6.75 3.48 -5.36
CA SER A 92 5.58 3.15 -6.16
C SER A 92 4.50 4.20 -5.93
N GLN A 93 3.90 4.69 -7.02
CA GLN A 93 2.89 5.75 -7.00
C GLN A 93 1.72 5.34 -7.88
N VAL A 94 0.49 5.63 -7.43
CA VAL A 94 -0.73 5.10 -8.07
C VAL A 94 -1.15 5.87 -9.33
N GLY A 95 -0.88 7.17 -9.39
CA GLY A 95 -1.40 8.08 -10.40
C GLY A 95 -0.84 7.90 -11.81
N ARG A 96 0.36 7.33 -11.98
CA ARG A 96 0.95 7.06 -13.29
C ARG A 96 1.65 5.71 -13.32
N VAL A 97 1.78 5.14 -14.52
CA VAL A 97 2.61 3.95 -14.73
C VAL A 97 4.09 4.36 -14.70
N ASN A 98 4.95 3.49 -14.15
CA ASN A 98 6.39 3.69 -14.19
C ASN A 98 6.87 3.83 -15.65
N PRO A 99 7.55 4.92 -16.04
CA PRO A 99 8.07 5.11 -17.40
C PRO A 99 8.97 3.96 -17.89
N GLU A 100 9.74 3.32 -17.00
CA GLU A 100 10.56 2.14 -17.35
C GLU A 100 9.72 0.94 -17.83
N LEU A 101 8.42 0.92 -17.49
CA LEU A 101 7.46 -0.09 -17.92
C LEU A 101 6.61 0.36 -19.12
N GLY A 102 6.76 1.60 -19.58
CA GLY A 102 5.87 2.25 -20.57
C GLY A 102 5.74 1.52 -21.90
N ALA A 103 6.77 0.78 -22.33
CA ALA A 103 6.71 -0.05 -23.55
C ALA A 103 5.75 -1.24 -23.44
N ARG A 104 5.40 -1.65 -22.21
CA ARG A 104 4.51 -2.80 -21.95
C ARG A 104 3.24 -2.41 -21.21
N TRP A 105 3.28 -1.33 -20.45
CA TRP A 105 2.21 -0.91 -19.55
C TRP A 105 1.81 0.53 -19.82
N ASP A 106 0.51 0.72 -20.03
CA ASP A 106 -0.16 2.01 -19.97
C ASP A 106 -1.30 1.94 -18.93
N ILE A 107 -2.03 3.04 -18.77
CA ILE A 107 -3.12 3.13 -17.79
C ILE A 107 -4.26 2.17 -18.15
N ALA A 108 -4.58 2.04 -19.44
CA ALA A 108 -5.68 1.18 -19.92
C ALA A 108 -5.38 -0.29 -19.62
N ARG A 109 -4.23 -0.79 -20.05
CA ARG A 109 -3.79 -2.16 -19.76
C ARG A 109 -3.71 -2.44 -18.26
N ARG A 110 -3.26 -1.48 -17.45
CA ARG A 110 -3.25 -1.61 -15.99
C ARG A 110 -4.66 -1.81 -15.44
N HIS A 111 -5.62 -1.01 -15.90
CA HIS A 111 -7.01 -1.14 -15.50
C HIS A 111 -7.58 -2.50 -15.91
N ASP A 112 -7.41 -2.91 -17.17
CA ASP A 112 -7.94 -4.17 -17.69
C ASP A 112 -7.35 -5.38 -16.94
N THR A 113 -6.05 -5.33 -16.63
CA THR A 113 -5.41 -6.36 -15.81
C THR A 113 -6.01 -6.44 -14.42
N ILE A 114 -6.28 -5.30 -13.77
CA ILE A 114 -6.91 -5.27 -12.45
C ILE A 114 -8.31 -5.91 -12.53
N VAL A 115 -9.13 -5.51 -13.52
CA VAL A 115 -10.48 -6.06 -13.69
C VAL A 115 -10.46 -7.57 -13.91
N ALA A 116 -9.53 -8.08 -14.72
CA ALA A 116 -9.35 -9.52 -14.90
C ALA A 116 -9.00 -10.21 -13.57
N LEU A 117 -8.04 -9.66 -12.82
CA LEU A 117 -7.62 -10.21 -11.53
C LEU A 117 -8.73 -10.18 -10.47
N LEU A 118 -9.66 -9.22 -10.52
CA LEU A 118 -10.79 -9.17 -9.57
C LEU A 118 -11.66 -10.44 -9.63
N GLN A 119 -11.68 -11.15 -10.75
CA GLN A 119 -12.43 -12.39 -10.91
C GLN A 119 -11.78 -13.57 -10.17
N ASP A 120 -10.45 -13.55 -10.06
CA ASP A 120 -9.67 -14.63 -9.44
C ASP A 120 -9.38 -14.39 -7.95
N LEU A 121 -9.41 -13.12 -7.51
CA LEU A 121 -9.06 -12.75 -6.15
C LEU A 121 -10.25 -12.88 -5.17
N ARG A 122 -10.03 -13.55 -4.04
CA ARG A 122 -11.02 -13.68 -2.94
C ARG A 122 -11.13 -12.41 -2.08
N LEU A 123 -11.38 -11.26 -2.70
CA LEU A 123 -11.38 -9.96 -2.01
C LEU A 123 -12.56 -9.76 -1.06
N ARG A 124 -13.66 -10.51 -1.26
CA ARG A 124 -14.87 -10.38 -0.42
C ARG A 124 -14.59 -10.68 1.05
N GLU A 125 -13.65 -11.58 1.33
CA GLU A 125 -13.22 -11.98 2.68
C GLU A 125 -12.46 -10.85 3.39
N LEU A 126 -11.89 -9.89 2.65
CA LEU A 126 -11.17 -8.74 3.22
C LEU A 126 -12.13 -7.63 3.70
N ILE A 127 -13.39 -7.67 3.27
CA ILE A 127 -14.42 -6.71 3.68
C ILE A 127 -14.84 -7.01 5.11
N SER A 128 -14.19 -6.32 6.05
CA SER A 128 -14.44 -6.48 7.49
C SER A 128 -15.66 -5.70 7.97
N HIS A 129 -15.99 -4.56 7.34
CA HIS A 129 -17.08 -3.70 7.77
C HIS A 129 -17.95 -3.23 6.61
N ARG A 130 -19.26 -3.13 6.85
CA ARG A 130 -20.26 -2.63 5.91
C ARG A 130 -21.08 -1.55 6.60
N PHE A 131 -21.18 -0.39 5.96
CA PHE A 131 -21.95 0.73 6.46
C PHE A 131 -22.94 1.19 5.38
N THR A 132 -24.06 1.76 5.78
CA THR A 132 -24.86 2.59 4.87
C THR A 132 -24.21 3.97 4.76
N LEU A 133 -24.54 4.72 3.70
CA LEU A 133 -24.01 6.07 3.51
C LEU A 133 -24.37 7.02 4.68
N TYR A 134 -25.56 6.84 5.28
CA TYR A 134 -26.00 7.60 6.45
C TYR A 134 -25.09 7.40 7.68
N ASN A 135 -24.37 6.28 7.75
CA ASN A 135 -23.45 5.94 8.83
C ASN A 135 -21.98 6.26 8.49
N ALA A 136 -21.73 7.15 7.52
CA ALA A 136 -20.37 7.52 7.11
C ALA A 136 -19.48 7.98 8.27
N ALA A 137 -20.01 8.79 9.20
CA ALA A 137 -19.24 9.25 10.35
C ALA A 137 -18.72 8.09 11.21
N ALA A 138 -19.57 7.10 11.50
CA ALA A 138 -19.18 5.89 12.23
C ALA A 138 -18.16 5.06 11.44
N ALA A 139 -18.32 4.93 10.12
CA ALA A 139 -17.38 4.24 9.25
C ALA A 139 -15.97 4.84 9.35
N TYR A 140 -15.86 6.18 9.25
CA TYR A 140 -14.57 6.86 9.36
C TYR A 140 -13.96 6.72 10.75
N GLN A 141 -14.75 6.68 11.82
CA GLN A 141 -14.23 6.45 13.17
C GLN A 141 -13.60 5.06 13.32
N VAL A 142 -14.25 4.02 12.79
CA VAL A 142 -13.70 2.64 12.80
C VAL A 142 -12.39 2.57 12.01
N VAL A 143 -12.35 3.18 10.82
CA VAL A 143 -11.12 3.26 10.01
C VAL A 143 -10.01 4.02 10.74
N ALA A 144 -10.34 5.16 11.37
CA ALA A 144 -9.37 5.97 12.11
C ALA A 144 -8.77 5.23 13.32
N ARG A 145 -9.53 4.32 13.96
CA ARG A 145 -9.04 3.47 15.04
C ARG A 145 -8.23 2.25 14.57
N GLY A 146 -8.13 2.02 13.26
CA GLY A 146 -7.42 0.86 12.71
C GLY A 146 -8.15 -0.47 12.91
N GLU A 147 -9.46 -0.42 13.17
CA GLU A 147 -10.29 -1.60 13.43
C GLU A 147 -10.81 -2.26 12.13
N ALA A 148 -10.69 -1.58 10.98
CA ALA A 148 -11.14 -2.09 9.70
C ALA A 148 -9.98 -2.50 8.80
N LEU A 149 -9.96 -3.79 8.40
CA LEU A 149 -9.21 -4.25 7.23
C LEU A 149 -9.69 -3.58 5.92
N GLN A 150 -11.01 -3.60 5.65
CA GLN A 150 -11.63 -2.85 4.57
C GLN A 150 -13.09 -2.53 4.97
N ALA A 151 -13.42 -1.25 4.99
CA ALA A 151 -14.78 -0.77 5.20
C ALA A 151 -15.39 -0.36 3.85
N ILE A 152 -16.63 -0.76 3.58
CA ILE A 152 -17.37 -0.36 2.37
C ILE A 152 -18.69 0.32 2.71
N PHE A 153 -19.16 1.14 1.79
CA PHE A 153 -20.53 1.62 1.78
C PHE A 153 -21.40 0.70 0.93
N VAL A 154 -22.53 0.28 1.50
CA VAL A 154 -23.56 -0.50 0.80
C VAL A 154 -24.71 0.44 0.50
N TYR A 155 -25.16 0.42 -0.75
CA TYR A 155 -26.32 1.13 -1.22
C TYR A 155 -27.49 0.15 -1.25
N GLU A 156 -28.66 0.57 -0.77
CA GLU A 156 -29.89 -0.17 -1.01
C GLU A 156 -30.17 -0.10 -2.51
N SER A 157 -30.22 -1.26 -3.17
CA SER A 157 -30.62 -1.33 -4.56
C SER A 157 -32.09 -0.95 -4.65
N THR A 158 -32.39 0.12 -5.39
CA THR A 158 -33.77 0.54 -5.66
C THR A 158 -34.47 -0.34 -6.69
N GLU A 159 -33.76 -1.34 -7.25
CA GLU A 159 -34.36 -2.30 -8.17
C GLU A 159 -34.89 -3.53 -7.42
N PRO A 160 -36.14 -3.98 -7.71
CA PRO A 160 -36.61 -5.27 -7.25
C PRO A 160 -35.72 -6.37 -7.85
N ARG A 161 -35.30 -7.32 -7.02
CA ARG A 161 -34.66 -8.55 -7.49
C ARG A 161 -35.62 -9.25 -8.47
N ALA A 162 -35.25 -9.30 -9.75
CA ALA A 162 -35.89 -10.15 -10.75
C ALA A 162 -35.60 -11.63 -10.48
#